data_AF-A0A6L6R9I9-F1
#
_entry.id   AF-A0A6L6R9I9-F1
#
_cell.length_a   1.000
_cell.length_b   1.000
_cell.length_c   1.000
_cell.angle_alpha   90.00
_cell.angle_beta   90.00
_cell.angle_gamma   90.00
#
_symmetry.space_group_name_H-M   'P 1'
#
loop_
_entity.id
_entity.type
_entity.pdbx_description
1 polymer ?
#
loop_
_entity_poly.entity_id
_entity_poly.type
_entity_poly.pdbx_seq_one_letter_code
_entity_poly.pdbx_strand_id
1 'polypeptide(L)'
;MIPVERPARPTVAQIREVCQPPAIRGRRNSEHWVADVYLRDISPYLTRLLLRTSITANQVTWLMIATGASAALALLIPGLSGGILAALLGQMQMLWDCSDGEVARWRQTSSPAGVFLDRVGHYTTEGLIPIALGMRAAGFPNAGWLDSPWPLMGALLAVLILYNKALNDMVHVSRAYNDLPKLTEKAEVAAPRSTGLRSLRSVA
;
A
#
# COMPACT_ATOMS: atom_id res chain seq x y z
N MET A 1 16.00 27.48 -7.37
CA MET A 1 15.47 26.20 -7.92
C MET A 1 14.98 26.48 -9.33
N ILE A 2 15.46 25.74 -10.32
CA ILE A 2 14.95 25.82 -11.69
C ILE A 2 13.48 25.33 -11.65
N PRO A 3 12.51 26.07 -12.23
CA PRO A 3 11.13 25.61 -12.32
C PRO A 3 11.10 24.27 -13.06
N VAL A 4 10.58 23.23 -12.42
CA VAL A 4 10.36 21.94 -13.08
C VAL A 4 9.27 22.14 -14.13
N GLU A 5 9.61 21.96 -15.40
CA GLU A 5 8.65 22.01 -16.50
C GLU A 5 7.71 20.80 -16.43
N ARG A 6 6.39 21.04 -16.44
CA ARG A 6 5.36 20.00 -16.30
C ARG A 6 4.45 19.98 -17.53
N PRO A 7 4.93 19.51 -18.69
CA PRO A 7 4.12 19.45 -19.89
C PRO A 7 2.92 18.51 -19.69
N ALA A 8 1.85 18.74 -20.45
CA ALA A 8 0.65 17.88 -20.42
C ALA A 8 0.93 16.42 -20.83
N ARG A 9 2.04 16.18 -21.56
CA ARG A 9 2.47 14.85 -22.01
C ARG A 9 3.90 14.58 -21.56
N PRO A 10 4.13 14.27 -20.27
CA PRO A 10 5.48 14.07 -19.79
C PRO A 10 6.11 12.78 -20.31
N THR A 11 7.44 12.78 -20.32
CA THR A 11 8.25 11.59 -20.50
C THR A 11 8.35 10.80 -19.20
N VAL A 12 8.69 9.51 -19.29
CA VAL A 12 8.92 8.67 -18.10
C VAL A 12 10.07 9.23 -17.24
N ALA A 13 11.11 9.77 -17.87
CA ALA A 13 12.24 10.39 -17.17
C ALA A 13 11.80 11.58 -16.31
N GLN A 14 10.98 12.48 -16.87
CA GLN A 14 10.42 13.61 -16.12
C GLN A 14 9.55 13.14 -14.95
N ILE A 15 8.68 12.14 -15.16
CA ILE A 15 7.85 11.59 -14.07
C ILE A 15 8.73 11.03 -12.96
N ARG A 16 9.78 10.26 -13.29
CA ARG A 16 10.71 9.72 -12.30
C ARG A 16 11.42 10.83 -11.51
N GLU A 17 11.93 11.84 -12.20
CA GLU A 17 12.63 12.98 -11.59
C GLU A 17 11.73 13.72 -10.58
N VAL A 18 10.50 14.02 -10.98
CA VAL A 18 9.57 14.84 -10.18
C VAL A 18 8.87 14.03 -9.10
N CYS A 19 8.46 12.81 -9.42
CA CYS A 19 7.58 12.02 -8.57
C CYS A 19 8.30 10.95 -7.76
N GLN A 20 9.58 10.67 -8.01
CA GLN A 20 10.36 9.68 -7.26
C GLN A 20 11.70 10.27 -6.75
N PRO A 21 11.71 11.39 -6.01
CA PRO A 21 12.94 11.94 -5.44
C PRO A 21 13.65 10.93 -4.52
N PRO A 22 14.96 11.09 -4.28
CA PRO A 22 15.74 10.18 -3.42
C PRO A 22 15.15 9.97 -2.02
N ALA A 23 14.45 10.98 -1.48
CA ALA A 23 13.76 10.89 -0.19
C ALA A 23 12.55 9.93 -0.20
N ILE A 24 11.98 9.62 -1.36
CA ILE A 24 10.92 8.61 -1.53
C ILE A 24 11.54 7.25 -1.82
N ARG A 25 12.52 7.17 -2.73
CA ARG A 25 13.25 5.92 -3.05
C ARG A 25 14.12 5.39 -1.90
N GLY A 26 14.55 6.25 -0.98
CA GLY A 26 15.36 5.88 0.18
C GLY A 26 14.58 5.46 1.43
N ARG A 27 13.23 5.47 1.41
CA ARG A 27 12.41 4.99 2.52
C ARG A 27 12.51 3.46 2.61
N ARG A 28 13.47 2.97 3.40
CA ARG A 28 13.51 1.55 3.81
C ARG A 28 12.43 1.31 4.86
N ASN A 29 11.20 1.15 4.41
CA ASN A 29 10.11 0.69 5.25
C ASN A 29 9.83 -0.78 4.89
N SER A 30 9.82 -1.68 5.87
CA SER A 30 9.65 -3.13 5.68
C SER A 30 8.35 -3.49 4.94
N GLU A 31 7.38 -2.57 4.93
CA GLU A 31 6.09 -2.70 4.25
C GLU A 31 6.16 -2.46 2.72
N HIS A 32 7.20 -1.80 2.20
CA HIS A 32 7.23 -1.30 0.82
C HIS A 32 8.31 -1.94 -0.06
N TRP A 33 8.91 -3.05 0.36
CA TRP A 33 10.02 -3.68 -0.36
C TRP A 33 9.66 -4.04 -1.82
N VAL A 34 8.44 -4.52 -2.07
CA VAL A 34 7.95 -4.82 -3.43
C VAL A 34 7.94 -3.56 -4.31
N ALA A 35 7.62 -2.42 -3.70
CA ALA A 35 7.61 -1.15 -4.40
C ALA A 35 9.01 -0.75 -4.88
N ASP A 36 10.02 -1.00 -4.05
CA ASP A 36 11.42 -0.71 -4.38
C ASP A 36 12.05 -1.69 -5.37
N VAL A 37 11.61 -2.95 -5.38
CA VAL A 37 12.19 -3.98 -6.27
C VAL A 37 11.76 -3.79 -7.72
N TYR A 38 10.48 -3.51 -7.98
CA TYR A 38 10.04 -3.31 -9.38
C TYR A 38 8.87 -2.34 -9.57
N LEU A 39 7.94 -2.17 -8.62
CA LEU A 39 6.77 -1.35 -8.91
C LEU A 39 7.14 0.10 -9.18
N ARG A 40 8.15 0.67 -8.52
CA ARG A 40 8.64 2.04 -8.80
C ARG A 40 9.32 2.16 -10.16
N ASP A 41 9.76 1.06 -10.78
CA ASP A 41 10.22 1.10 -12.15
C ASP A 41 9.06 1.01 -13.15
N ILE A 42 7.96 0.35 -12.80
CA ILE A 42 6.78 0.16 -13.65
C ILE A 42 5.77 1.32 -13.51
N SER A 43 5.54 1.86 -12.31
CA SER A 43 4.52 2.88 -12.02
C SER A 43 4.63 4.14 -12.89
N PRO A 44 5.82 4.67 -13.25
CA PRO A 44 5.92 5.84 -14.10
C PRO A 44 5.30 5.63 -15.49
N TYR A 45 5.27 4.40 -16.00
CA TYR A 45 4.64 4.09 -17.29
C TYR A 45 3.12 4.15 -17.21
N LEU A 46 2.54 3.60 -16.13
CA LEU A 46 1.11 3.69 -15.87
C LEU A 46 0.70 5.14 -15.58
N THR A 47 1.44 5.83 -14.70
CA THR A 47 1.26 7.26 -14.43
C THR A 47 1.31 8.08 -15.70
N ARG A 48 2.23 7.80 -16.63
CA ARG A 48 2.28 8.50 -17.91
C ARG A 48 0.98 8.37 -18.71
N LEU A 49 0.35 7.19 -18.69
CA LEU A 49 -0.94 6.97 -19.34
C LEU A 49 -2.06 7.74 -18.61
N LEU A 50 -2.10 7.67 -17.28
CA LEU A 50 -3.07 8.38 -16.45
C LEU A 50 -2.99 9.90 -16.62
N LEU A 51 -1.77 10.45 -16.72
CA LEU A 51 -1.54 11.88 -16.90
C LEU A 51 -2.01 12.40 -18.26
N ARG A 52 -2.25 11.54 -19.26
CA ARG A 52 -2.88 11.91 -20.53
C ARG A 52 -4.40 12.09 -20.40
N THR A 53 -4.99 11.66 -19.30
CA THR A 53 -6.43 11.76 -19.03
C THR A 53 -6.70 12.87 -18.00
N SER A 54 -7.96 13.19 -17.75
CA SER A 54 -8.35 14.12 -16.68
C SER A 54 -8.40 13.49 -15.28
N ILE A 55 -8.12 12.18 -15.13
CA ILE A 55 -8.28 11.45 -13.87
C ILE A 55 -7.52 12.10 -12.71
N THR A 56 -8.16 12.27 -11.57
CA THR A 56 -7.54 12.84 -10.36
C THR A 56 -6.81 11.77 -9.56
N ALA A 57 -5.87 12.17 -8.69
CA ALA A 57 -5.20 11.23 -7.79
C ALA A 57 -6.20 10.43 -6.94
N ASN A 58 -7.19 11.11 -6.34
CA ASN A 58 -8.22 10.45 -5.54
C ASN A 58 -9.06 9.43 -6.33
N GLN A 59 -9.31 9.68 -7.63
CA GLN A 59 -9.97 8.69 -8.49
C GLN A 59 -9.10 7.45 -8.71
N VAL A 60 -7.78 7.62 -8.84
CA VAL A 60 -6.85 6.49 -8.90
C VAL A 60 -6.82 5.73 -7.57
N THR A 61 -6.86 6.42 -6.43
CA THR A 61 -6.98 5.78 -5.11
C THR A 61 -8.29 4.99 -4.97
N TRP A 62 -9.41 5.45 -5.55
CA TRP A 62 -10.64 4.66 -5.59
C TRP A 62 -10.50 3.40 -6.44
N LEU A 63 -9.77 3.45 -7.56
CA LEU A 63 -9.44 2.25 -8.34
C LEU A 63 -8.55 1.29 -7.53
N MET A 64 -7.60 1.81 -6.77
CA MET A 64 -6.78 1.04 -5.84
C MET A 64 -7.68 0.29 -4.83
N ILE A 65 -8.58 1.00 -4.14
CA ILE A 65 -9.53 0.42 -3.17
C ILE A 65 -10.36 -0.69 -3.80
N ALA A 66 -10.98 -0.41 -4.96
CA ALA A 66 -11.82 -1.38 -5.66
C ALA A 66 -11.02 -2.63 -6.08
N THR A 67 -9.79 -2.43 -6.56
CA THR A 67 -8.90 -3.53 -6.97
C THR A 67 -8.48 -4.39 -5.77
N GLY A 68 -8.14 -3.76 -4.65
CA GLY A 68 -7.76 -4.46 -3.42
C GLY A 68 -8.92 -5.25 -2.80
N ALA A 69 -10.12 -4.67 -2.74
CA ALA A 69 -11.33 -5.39 -2.33
C ALA A 69 -11.61 -6.58 -3.28
N SER A 70 -11.43 -6.39 -4.59
CA SER A 70 -11.57 -7.45 -5.58
C SER A 70 -10.54 -8.57 -5.38
N ALA A 71 -9.31 -8.23 -4.97
CA ALA A 71 -8.28 -9.22 -4.65
C ALA A 71 -8.72 -10.15 -3.50
N ALA A 72 -9.31 -9.58 -2.44
CA ALA A 72 -9.87 -10.38 -1.35
C ALA A 72 -11.05 -11.25 -1.81
N LEU A 73 -11.98 -10.70 -2.60
CA LEU A 73 -13.10 -11.47 -3.14
C LEU A 73 -12.65 -12.61 -4.07
N ALA A 74 -11.58 -12.41 -4.85
CA ALA A 74 -11.02 -13.43 -5.72
C ALA A 74 -10.52 -14.66 -4.94
N LEU A 75 -10.12 -14.51 -3.67
CA LEU A 75 -9.73 -15.64 -2.81
C LEU A 75 -10.88 -16.59 -2.49
N LEU A 76 -12.14 -16.15 -2.66
CA LEU A 76 -13.30 -17.02 -2.48
C LEU A 76 -13.50 -17.98 -3.66
N ILE A 77 -12.91 -17.68 -4.82
CA ILE A 77 -12.99 -18.54 -6.01
C ILE A 77 -12.22 -19.84 -5.75
N PRO A 78 -12.84 -21.01 -5.99
CA PRO A 78 -12.18 -22.27 -5.74
C PRO A 78 -10.95 -22.57 -6.58
N GLY A 79 -9.94 -23.15 -5.92
CA GLY A 79 -8.74 -23.68 -6.56
C GLY A 79 -7.63 -22.65 -6.78
N LEU A 80 -6.62 -23.06 -7.55
CA LEU A 80 -5.43 -22.25 -7.79
C LEU A 80 -5.74 -20.95 -8.57
N SER A 81 -6.77 -20.96 -9.42
CA SER A 81 -7.19 -19.80 -10.21
C SER A 81 -7.58 -18.60 -9.34
N GLY A 82 -8.31 -18.84 -8.24
CA GLY A 82 -8.68 -17.79 -7.28
C GLY A 82 -7.46 -17.17 -6.60
N GLY A 83 -6.51 -18.01 -6.17
CA GLY A 83 -5.24 -17.56 -5.60
C GLY A 83 -4.38 -16.75 -6.58
N ILE A 84 -4.27 -17.20 -7.84
CA ILE A 84 -3.55 -16.47 -8.89
C ILE A 84 -4.22 -15.13 -9.17
N LEU A 85 -5.55 -15.10 -9.32
CA LEU A 85 -6.28 -13.86 -9.57
C LEU A 85 -6.13 -12.87 -8.41
N ALA A 86 -6.24 -13.34 -7.16
CA ALA A 86 -6.01 -12.52 -5.98
C ALA A 86 -4.59 -11.94 -5.95
N ALA A 87 -3.58 -12.76 -6.28
CA ALA A 87 -2.20 -12.29 -6.36
C ALA A 87 -2.04 -11.20 -7.44
N LEU A 88 -2.58 -11.41 -8.64
CA LEU A 88 -2.52 -10.43 -9.73
C LEU A 88 -3.23 -9.12 -9.37
N LEU A 89 -4.42 -9.20 -8.75
CA LEU A 89 -5.15 -8.03 -8.31
C LEU A 89 -4.43 -7.30 -7.17
N GLY A 90 -3.80 -8.02 -6.23
CA GLY A 90 -2.96 -7.42 -5.20
C GLY A 90 -1.75 -6.68 -5.79
N GLN A 91 -1.11 -7.25 -6.81
CA GLN A 91 -0.05 -6.54 -7.55
C GLN A 91 -0.56 -5.29 -8.25
N MET A 92 -1.74 -5.37 -8.85
CA MET A 92 -2.36 -4.23 -9.52
C MET A 92 -2.75 -3.13 -8.51
N GLN A 93 -3.25 -3.50 -7.33
CA GLN A 93 -3.55 -2.56 -6.24
C GLN A 93 -2.28 -1.77 -5.84
N MET A 94 -1.16 -2.45 -5.61
CA MET A 94 0.11 -1.76 -5.26
C MET A 94 0.63 -0.89 -6.41
N LEU A 95 0.35 -1.25 -7.66
CA LEU A 95 0.70 -0.41 -8.81
C LEU A 95 -0.15 0.88 -8.86
N TRP A 96 -1.45 0.78 -8.53
CA TRP A 96 -2.33 1.95 -8.38
C TRP A 96 -1.88 2.88 -7.25
N ASP A 97 -1.51 2.32 -6.11
CA ASP A 97 -0.94 3.04 -4.94
C ASP A 97 0.32 3.85 -5.33
N CYS A 98 1.25 3.23 -6.07
CA CYS A 98 2.41 3.99 -6.55
C CYS A 98 2.00 5.13 -7.50
N SER A 99 1.00 4.87 -8.36
CA SER A 99 0.58 5.78 -9.42
C SER A 99 -0.26 6.96 -8.90
N ASP A 100 -1.10 6.78 -7.88
CA ASP A 100 -1.93 7.87 -7.35
C ASP A 100 -1.06 8.97 -6.70
N GLY A 101 -0.01 8.58 -5.99
CA GLY A 101 0.96 9.47 -5.39
C GLY A 101 1.81 10.16 -6.45
N GLU A 102 2.18 9.46 -7.52
CA GLU A 102 2.89 10.06 -8.65
C GLU A 102 2.00 11.07 -9.39
N VAL A 103 0.72 10.77 -9.61
CA VAL A 103 -0.26 11.71 -10.20
C VAL A 103 -0.43 12.92 -9.29
N ALA A 104 -0.58 12.73 -7.97
CA ALA A 104 -0.73 13.81 -7.00
C ALA A 104 0.51 14.73 -6.96
N ARG A 105 1.72 14.14 -7.01
CA ARG A 105 2.98 14.90 -7.04
C ARG A 105 3.14 15.61 -8.38
N TRP A 106 2.86 14.97 -9.51
CA TRP A 106 2.95 15.60 -10.82
C TRP A 106 1.99 16.78 -10.97
N ARG A 107 0.75 16.64 -10.51
CA ARG A 107 -0.28 17.69 -10.61
C ARG A 107 -0.26 18.70 -9.46
N GLN A 108 0.58 18.51 -8.45
CA GLN A 108 0.60 19.30 -7.21
C GLN A 108 -0.75 19.30 -6.47
N THR A 109 -1.46 18.18 -6.51
CA THR A 109 -2.76 17.99 -5.85
C THR A 109 -2.68 17.09 -4.62
N SER A 110 -1.50 17.02 -3.98
CA SER A 110 -1.32 16.26 -2.74
C SER A 110 -2.14 16.90 -1.62
N SER A 111 -2.93 16.12 -0.89
CA SER A 111 -3.85 16.62 0.13
C SER A 111 -4.01 15.67 1.31
N PRO A 112 -4.40 16.16 2.50
CA PRO A 112 -4.73 15.30 3.65
C PRO A 112 -5.84 14.30 3.35
N ALA A 113 -6.85 14.71 2.56
CA ALA A 113 -7.93 13.84 2.12
C ALA A 113 -7.42 12.66 1.27
N GLY A 114 -6.45 12.91 0.38
CA GLY A 114 -5.79 11.85 -0.39
C GLY A 114 -5.03 10.87 0.49
N VAL A 115 -4.27 11.37 1.47
CA VAL A 115 -3.53 10.52 2.43
C VAL A 115 -4.49 9.68 3.29
N PHE A 116 -5.64 10.25 3.68
CA PHE A 116 -6.67 9.51 4.41
C PHE A 116 -7.28 8.39 3.54
N LEU A 117 -7.64 8.72 2.29
CA LEU A 117 -8.26 7.76 1.38
C LEU A 117 -7.32 6.60 1.04
N ASP A 118 -6.04 6.90 0.85
CA ASP A 118 -4.97 5.91 0.63
C ASP A 118 -4.91 4.89 1.79
N ARG A 119 -4.85 5.37 3.03
CA ARG A 119 -4.88 4.52 4.24
C ARG A 119 -6.13 3.66 4.33
N VAL A 120 -7.29 4.24 4.03
CA VAL A 120 -8.56 3.48 3.98
C VAL A 120 -8.47 2.32 2.99
N GLY A 121 -7.85 2.51 1.83
CA GLY A 121 -7.72 1.46 0.83
C GLY A 121 -6.78 0.33 1.21
N HIS A 122 -5.62 0.65 1.79
CA HIS A 122 -4.73 -0.38 2.34
C HIS A 122 -5.43 -1.18 3.45
N TYR A 123 -6.07 -0.50 4.41
CA TYR A 123 -6.75 -1.18 5.53
C TYR A 123 -7.93 -2.02 5.06
N THR A 124 -8.68 -1.55 4.06
CA THR A 124 -9.75 -2.32 3.45
C THR A 124 -9.22 -3.65 2.90
N THR A 125 -8.13 -3.60 2.13
CA THR A 125 -7.56 -4.81 1.52
C THR A 125 -6.96 -5.75 2.55
N GLU A 126 -6.15 -5.21 3.46
CA GLU A 126 -5.49 -5.97 4.53
C GLU A 126 -6.48 -6.59 5.53
N GLY A 127 -7.63 -5.94 5.76
CA GLY A 127 -8.71 -6.49 6.59
C GLY A 127 -9.53 -7.55 5.87
N LEU A 128 -9.83 -7.37 4.57
CA LEU A 128 -10.67 -8.30 3.81
C LEU A 128 -9.96 -9.60 3.44
N ILE A 129 -8.65 -9.57 3.13
CA ILE A 129 -7.87 -10.77 2.79
C ILE A 129 -7.98 -11.88 3.86
N PRO A 130 -7.65 -11.66 5.14
CA PRO A 130 -7.73 -12.70 6.16
C PRO A 130 -9.17 -13.19 6.40
N ILE A 131 -10.17 -12.32 6.28
CA ILE A 131 -11.59 -12.72 6.33
C ILE A 131 -11.90 -13.68 5.18
N ALA A 132 -11.56 -13.30 3.95
CA ALA A 132 -11.80 -14.12 2.77
C ALA A 132 -11.07 -15.47 2.83
N LEU A 133 -9.84 -15.49 3.34
CA LEU A 133 -9.09 -16.73 3.58
C LEU A 133 -9.76 -17.63 4.62
N GLY A 134 -10.26 -17.05 5.73
CA GLY A 134 -11.00 -17.78 6.75
C GLY A 134 -12.29 -18.40 6.19
N MET A 135 -13.07 -17.62 5.44
CA MET A 135 -14.26 -18.11 4.73
C MET A 135 -13.91 -19.23 3.74
N ARG A 136 -12.82 -19.04 2.98
CA ARG A 136 -12.36 -19.99 1.98
C ARG A 136 -11.93 -21.32 2.61
N ALA A 137 -11.16 -21.26 3.70
CA ALA A 137 -10.74 -22.44 4.46
C ALA A 137 -11.91 -23.19 5.09
N ALA A 138 -12.99 -22.47 5.42
CA ALA A 138 -14.24 -23.05 5.91
C ALA A 138 -15.11 -23.71 4.83
N GLY A 139 -14.73 -23.58 3.54
CA GLY A 139 -15.50 -24.13 2.44
C GLY A 139 -16.67 -23.26 1.98
N PHE A 140 -16.70 -21.97 2.31
CA PHE A 140 -17.71 -21.04 1.80
C PHE A 140 -17.80 -21.10 0.26
N PRO A 141 -19.02 -21.07 -0.34
CA PRO A 141 -20.34 -20.89 0.30
C PRO A 141 -21.09 -22.20 0.60
N ASN A 142 -20.42 -23.36 0.67
CA ASN A 142 -21.08 -24.65 0.90
C ASN A 142 -21.75 -24.71 2.29
N ALA A 143 -22.79 -25.52 2.44
CA ALA A 143 -23.48 -25.72 3.73
C ALA A 143 -22.49 -26.18 4.82
N GLY A 144 -22.67 -25.67 6.04
CA GLY A 144 -21.82 -25.98 7.20
C GLY A 144 -20.52 -25.18 7.30
N TRP A 145 -20.28 -24.19 6.42
CA TRP A 145 -19.07 -23.36 6.48
C TRP A 145 -18.92 -22.56 7.79
N LEU A 146 -20.01 -22.34 8.53
CA LEU A 146 -19.97 -21.70 9.85
C LEU A 146 -19.71 -22.67 11.01
N ASP A 147 -19.79 -23.98 10.77
CA ASP A 147 -19.54 -24.99 11.80
C ASP A 147 -18.04 -25.16 12.08
N SER A 148 -17.21 -24.60 11.20
CA SER A 148 -15.76 -24.58 11.32
C SER A 148 -15.27 -23.30 12.01
N PRO A 149 -14.17 -23.34 12.80
CA PRO A 149 -13.61 -22.14 13.41
C PRO A 149 -12.93 -21.19 12.41
N TRP A 150 -12.70 -21.61 11.16
CA TRP A 150 -11.91 -20.83 10.18
C TRP A 150 -12.42 -19.42 9.88
N PRO A 151 -13.75 -19.15 9.73
CA PRO A 151 -14.23 -17.79 9.53
C PRO A 151 -13.94 -16.89 10.72
N LEU A 152 -14.09 -17.42 11.94
CA LEU A 152 -13.74 -16.70 13.17
C LEU A 152 -12.24 -16.42 13.24
N MET A 153 -11.40 -17.41 12.93
CA MET A 153 -9.94 -17.22 12.90
C MET A 153 -9.52 -16.16 11.88
N GLY A 154 -10.13 -16.15 10.70
CA GLY A 154 -9.91 -15.11 9.68
C GLY A 154 -10.33 -13.72 10.16
N ALA A 155 -11.49 -13.61 10.81
CA ALA A 155 -11.96 -12.35 11.39
C ALA A 155 -11.06 -11.85 12.54
N LEU A 156 -10.62 -12.74 13.44
CA LEU A 156 -9.70 -12.41 14.52
C LEU A 156 -8.34 -11.94 13.97
N LEU A 157 -7.83 -12.62 12.95
CA LEU A 157 -6.60 -12.18 12.28
C LEU A 157 -6.75 -10.80 11.64
N ALA A 158 -7.89 -10.52 11.00
CA ALA A 158 -8.21 -9.19 10.45
C ALA A 158 -8.19 -8.12 11.55
N VAL A 159 -8.83 -8.38 12.70
CA VAL A 159 -8.83 -7.47 13.85
C VAL A 159 -7.41 -7.21 14.33
N LEU A 160 -6.58 -8.25 14.47
CA LEU A 160 -5.18 -8.09 14.91
C LEU A 160 -4.35 -7.25 13.94
N ILE A 161 -4.48 -7.49 12.63
CA ILE A 161 -3.79 -6.73 11.59
C ILE A 161 -4.21 -5.26 11.63
N LEU A 162 -5.52 -4.99 11.62
CA LEU A 162 -6.05 -3.63 11.64
C LEU A 162 -5.71 -2.91 12.95
N TYR A 163 -5.71 -3.62 14.08
CA TYR A 163 -5.32 -3.04 15.36
C TYR A 163 -3.84 -2.66 15.36
N ASN A 164 -2.95 -3.52 14.85
CA ASN A 164 -1.52 -3.20 14.71
C ASN A 164 -1.29 -1.96 13.83
N LYS A 165 -2.01 -1.85 12.70
CA LYS A 165 -1.95 -0.68 11.82
C LYS A 165 -2.47 0.59 12.50
N ALA A 166 -3.60 0.49 13.20
CA ALA A 166 -4.15 1.58 13.99
C ALA A 166 -3.16 2.05 15.07
N LEU A 167 -2.46 1.14 15.75
CA LEU A 167 -1.42 1.50 16.73
C LEU A 167 -0.26 2.25 16.08
N ASN A 168 0.21 1.80 14.91
CA ASN A 168 1.26 2.52 14.16
C ASN A 168 0.82 3.94 13.80
N ASP A 169 -0.42 4.11 13.35
CA ASP A 169 -0.99 5.41 13.02
C ASP A 169 -1.18 6.31 14.24
N MET A 170 -1.63 5.74 15.36
CA MET A 170 -1.79 6.45 16.61
C MET A 170 -0.47 7.04 17.09
N VAL A 171 0.67 6.38 16.88
CA VAL A 171 1.98 6.98 17.18
C VAL A 171 2.21 8.26 16.38
N HIS A 172 1.87 8.27 15.09
CA HIS A 172 1.98 9.48 14.27
C HIS A 172 1.01 10.58 14.71
N VAL A 173 -0.24 10.21 15.02
CA VAL A 173 -1.28 11.15 15.48
C VAL A 173 -0.91 11.75 16.84
N SER A 174 -0.53 10.93 17.83
CA SER A 174 -0.13 11.40 19.16
C SER A 174 1.07 12.35 19.07
N ARG A 175 2.05 12.07 18.20
CA ARG A 175 3.17 13.00 17.99
C ARG A 175 2.72 14.32 17.38
N ALA A 176 1.83 14.29 16.39
CA ALA A 176 1.29 15.48 15.76
C ALA A 176 0.50 16.35 16.77
N TYR A 177 -0.28 15.73 17.66
CA TYR A 177 -1.00 16.44 18.74
C TYR A 177 -0.10 17.05 19.82
N ASN A 178 1.17 16.67 19.87
CA ASN A 178 2.16 17.19 20.82
C ASN A 178 3.25 18.02 20.13
N ASP A 179 3.00 18.51 18.92
CA ASP A 179 3.93 19.34 18.12
C ASP A 179 5.33 18.72 17.94
N LEU A 180 5.43 17.39 18.00
CA LEU A 180 6.69 16.68 17.82
C LEU A 180 7.04 16.57 16.33
N PRO A 181 8.34 16.62 15.95
CA PRO A 181 8.75 16.51 14.57
C PRO A 181 8.33 15.16 13.96
N LYS A 182 8.08 15.13 12.65
CA LYS A 182 7.76 13.88 11.94
C LYS A 182 8.90 12.88 12.10
N LEU A 183 8.54 11.61 12.31
CA LEU A 183 9.53 10.53 12.33
C LEU A 183 10.22 10.51 10.97
N THR A 184 11.55 10.63 10.98
CA THR A 184 12.36 10.50 9.77
C THR A 184 12.75 9.03 9.64
N GLU A 185 12.31 8.40 8.55
CA GLU A 185 12.67 7.03 8.18
C GLU A 185 14.11 6.97 7.63
N LYS A 186 15.08 7.50 8.38
CA LYS A 186 16.51 7.35 8.06
C LYS A 186 16.99 6.00 8.58
N ALA A 187 17.80 5.29 7.80
CA ALA A 187 18.34 3.97 8.17
C ALA A 187 19.06 3.97 9.54
N GLU A 188 19.65 5.10 9.93
CA GLU A 188 20.31 5.31 11.22
C GLU A 188 19.34 5.33 12.41
N VAL A 189 18.09 5.75 12.19
CA VAL A 189 17.04 5.82 13.23
C VAL A 189 16.37 4.45 13.45
N ALA A 190 16.29 3.62 12.39
CA ALA A 190 15.76 2.27 12.44
C ALA A 190 16.76 1.23 12.99
N ALA A 191 18.01 1.62 13.25
CA ALA A 191 19.02 0.74 13.82
C ALA A 191 18.63 0.36 15.26
N PRO A 192 18.65 -0.95 15.62
CA PRO A 192 18.41 -1.37 16.99
C PRO A 192 19.31 -0.60 17.95
N ARG A 193 18.73 -0.07 19.03
CA ARG A 193 19.49 0.59 20.10
C ARG A 193 20.28 -0.42 20.92
N SER A 194 19.84 -1.67 20.98
CA SER A 194 20.59 -2.75 21.61
C SER A 194 21.67 -3.27 20.68
N THR A 195 22.91 -3.28 21.18
CA THR A 195 24.12 -3.66 20.44
C THR A 195 24.04 -5.12 19.93
N GLY A 196 23.40 -6.01 20.70
CA GLY A 196 23.21 -7.41 20.32
C GLY A 196 22.33 -7.60 19.09
N LEU A 197 21.15 -6.95 19.05
CA LEU A 197 20.25 -7.01 17.89
C LEU A 197 20.86 -6.33 16.67
N ARG A 198 21.69 -5.30 16.86
CA ARG A 198 22.41 -4.64 15.78
C ARG A 198 23.44 -5.57 15.12
N SER A 199 24.18 -6.37 15.91
CA SER A 199 25.18 -7.32 15.38
C SER A 199 24.53 -8.50 14.63
N LEU A 200 23.39 -9.00 15.10
CA LEU A 200 22.68 -10.11 14.46
C LEU A 200 22.10 -9.69 13.10
N ARG A 201 21.68 -8.42 12.97
CA ARG A 201 21.16 -7.86 11.73
C ARG A 201 22.21 -7.46 10.71
N SER A 202 23.48 -7.33 11.09
CA SER A 202 24.57 -7.01 10.15
C SER A 202 25.20 -8.23 9.48
N VAL A 203 24.83 -9.43 9.94
CA VAL A 203 25.34 -10.72 9.42
C VAL A 203 24.34 -11.37 8.43
N ALA A 204 23.09 -10.89 8.40
CA ALA A 204 22.03 -11.29 7.47
C ALA A 204 21.83 -10.22 6.38
#